data_AF-A0A968WXG7-F1
#
_entry.id   AF-A0A968WXG7-F1
#
_cell.length_a   1.000
_cell.length_b   1.000
_cell.length_c   1.000
_cell.angle_alpha   90.00
_cell.angle_beta   90.00
_cell.angle_gamma   90.00
#
_symmetry.space_group_name_H-M   'P 1'
#
loop_
_entity.id
_entity.type
_entity.pdbx_description
1 polymer ?
#
loop_
_entity_poly.entity_id
_entity_poly.type
_entity_poly.pdbx_seq_one_letter_code
_entity_poly.pdbx_strand_id
1 'polypeptide(L)'
;DHLRTLSFSIADGIMPGNNGRNYVLRRILRRAVRYGRQLGFSGEKPFFGALVETLVAEMGAVFPELKNRQDVVRQTLENEEASFNQTLDRGLKRFEEACVDLQRGAHASSVQNSASCGISPDVIAEGALYSKRDLPHFERPWGKYFITFATQDHLELSENSRQIVLDAIHHFHGSRYILSAAVVMPDHAHILIEPQPKAWDAEKIRSSGHLEM
;
A
#
# COMPACT_ATOMS: atom_id res chain seq x y z
N ASP A 1 10.43 -13.32 -13.15
CA ASP A 1 11.10 -12.01 -13.33
C ASP A 1 11.79 -11.58 -12.05
N HIS A 2 11.04 -11.26 -10.98
CA HIS A 2 11.60 -10.89 -9.68
C HIS A 2 12.72 -11.81 -9.17
N LEU A 3 12.57 -13.13 -9.30
CA LEU A 3 13.62 -14.10 -8.95
C LEU A 3 14.93 -13.82 -9.70
N ARG A 4 14.89 -13.62 -11.02
CA ARG A 4 16.08 -13.33 -11.82
C ARG A 4 16.77 -12.07 -11.31
N THR A 5 16.02 -10.96 -11.19
CA THR A 5 16.57 -9.69 -10.71
C THR A 5 17.23 -9.82 -9.33
N LEU A 6 16.57 -10.49 -8.39
CA LEU A 6 17.08 -10.68 -7.03
C LEU A 6 18.32 -11.59 -7.02
N SER A 7 18.27 -12.73 -7.69
CA SER A 7 19.35 -13.71 -7.72
C SER A 7 20.62 -13.14 -8.36
N PHE A 8 20.52 -12.40 -9.47
CA PHE A 8 21.67 -11.73 -10.06
C PHE A 8 22.22 -10.63 -9.16
N SER A 9 21.35 -9.80 -8.57
CA SER A 9 21.80 -8.73 -7.68
C SER A 9 22.53 -9.26 -6.43
N ILE A 10 22.04 -10.36 -5.86
CA ILE A 10 22.68 -11.03 -4.71
C ILE A 10 23.97 -11.73 -5.14
N ALA A 11 24.00 -12.35 -6.33
CA ALA A 11 25.22 -12.91 -6.90
C ALA A 11 26.31 -11.83 -7.09
N ASP A 12 25.93 -10.60 -7.44
CA ASP A 12 26.84 -9.45 -7.52
C ASP A 12 27.24 -8.88 -6.14
N GLY A 13 26.67 -9.40 -5.04
CA GLY A 13 26.96 -8.99 -3.67
C GLY A 13 26.07 -7.87 -3.12
N ILE A 14 24.99 -7.52 -3.82
CA ILE A 14 24.02 -6.52 -3.37
C ILE A 14 22.93 -7.20 -2.55
N MET A 15 22.88 -6.89 -1.26
CA MET A 15 21.94 -7.50 -0.33
C MET A 15 20.68 -6.64 -0.15
N PRO A 16 19.49 -7.24 0.05
CA PRO A 16 18.29 -6.51 0.45
C PRO A 16 18.51 -5.71 1.75
N GLY A 17 17.95 -4.50 1.83
CA GLY A 17 18.20 -3.60 2.96
C GLY A 17 17.21 -2.45 3.07
N ASN A 18 17.47 -1.51 3.98
CA ASN A 18 16.56 -0.39 4.26
C ASN A 18 16.78 0.82 3.33
N ASN A 19 17.97 0.96 2.75
CA ASN A 19 18.40 2.21 2.11
C ASN A 19 18.82 2.02 0.64
N GLY A 20 18.60 3.05 -0.18
CA GLY A 20 19.11 3.14 -1.55
C GLY A 20 18.74 1.94 -2.44
N ARG A 21 19.71 1.41 -3.19
CA ARG A 21 19.50 0.26 -4.08
C ARG A 21 19.08 -1.02 -3.34
N ASN A 22 19.54 -1.19 -2.11
CA ASN A 22 19.21 -2.35 -1.28
C ASN A 22 17.72 -2.34 -0.90
N TYR A 23 17.14 -1.15 -0.74
CA TYR A 23 15.71 -0.98 -0.51
C TYR A 23 14.86 -1.37 -1.73
N VAL A 24 15.36 -1.09 -2.94
CA VAL A 24 14.70 -1.50 -4.18
C VAL A 24 14.62 -3.03 -4.25
N LEU A 25 15.72 -3.74 -3.96
CA LEU A 25 15.74 -5.20 -3.92
C LEU A 25 14.76 -5.75 -2.89
N ARG A 26 14.75 -5.20 -1.68
CA ARG A 26 13.77 -5.57 -0.65
C ARG A 26 12.34 -5.41 -1.15
N ARG A 27 12.02 -4.32 -1.84
CA ARG A 27 10.67 -4.09 -2.40
C ARG A 27 10.29 -5.12 -3.46
N ILE A 28 11.22 -5.46 -4.36
CA ILE A 28 11.01 -6.49 -5.38
C ILE A 28 10.73 -7.84 -4.73
N LEU A 29 11.51 -8.22 -3.71
CA LEU A 29 11.31 -9.43 -2.93
C LEU A 29 9.92 -9.46 -2.28
N ARG A 30 9.57 -8.41 -1.54
CA ARG A 30 8.26 -8.31 -0.86
C ARG A 30 7.10 -8.39 -1.84
N ARG A 31 7.22 -7.76 -3.02
CA ARG A 31 6.20 -7.83 -4.08
C ARG A 31 6.03 -9.26 -4.59
N ALA A 32 7.13 -9.98 -4.78
CA ALA A 32 7.10 -11.35 -5.25
C ALA A 32 6.49 -12.31 -4.21
N VAL A 33 6.86 -12.18 -2.94
CA VAL A 33 6.26 -12.98 -1.84
C VAL A 33 4.77 -12.71 -1.73
N ARG A 34 4.33 -11.45 -1.85
CA ARG A 34 2.90 -11.10 -1.89
C ARG A 34 2.16 -11.78 -3.04
N TYR A 35 2.75 -11.84 -4.24
CA TYR A 35 2.16 -12.59 -5.36
C TYR A 35 2.12 -14.09 -5.09
N GLY A 36 3.16 -14.67 -4.47
CA GLY A 36 3.14 -16.05 -4.01
C GLY A 36 1.96 -16.34 -3.08
N ARG A 37 1.72 -15.47 -2.10
CA ARG A 37 0.56 -15.56 -1.19
C ARG A 37 -0.78 -15.51 -1.94
N GLN A 38 -0.91 -14.65 -2.94
CA GLN A 38 -2.12 -14.59 -3.78
C GLN A 38 -2.36 -15.87 -4.58
N LEU A 39 -1.30 -16.60 -4.93
CA LEU A 39 -1.36 -17.88 -5.62
C LEU A 39 -1.57 -19.07 -4.65
N GLY A 40 -1.68 -18.82 -3.35
CA GLY A 40 -1.90 -19.85 -2.33
C GLY A 40 -0.63 -20.41 -1.68
N PHE A 41 0.55 -19.86 -1.99
CA PHE A 41 1.76 -20.17 -1.22
C PHE A 41 1.68 -19.49 0.15
N SER A 42 1.39 -20.26 1.20
CA SER A 42 1.35 -19.77 2.58
C SER A 42 2.76 -19.65 3.18
N GLY A 43 2.88 -18.92 4.29
CA GLY A 43 4.18 -18.65 4.93
C GLY A 43 4.93 -19.87 5.42
N GLU A 44 4.23 -21.01 5.56
CA GLU A 44 4.78 -22.30 5.96
C GLU A 44 5.51 -23.03 4.83
N LYS A 45 5.27 -22.62 3.57
CA LYS A 45 5.86 -23.22 2.37
C LYS A 45 6.66 -22.17 1.61
N PRO A 46 7.88 -21.83 2.06
CA PRO A 46 8.76 -20.93 1.32
C PRO A 46 9.03 -21.52 -0.07
N PHE A 47 8.89 -20.70 -1.10
CA PHE A 47 9.01 -21.14 -2.49
C PHE A 47 10.25 -20.56 -3.17
N PHE A 48 10.78 -19.43 -2.65
CA PHE A 48 11.87 -18.73 -3.32
C PHE A 48 13.15 -19.56 -3.38
N GLY A 49 13.52 -20.23 -2.29
CA GLY A 49 14.72 -21.06 -2.22
C GLY A 49 14.72 -22.18 -3.25
N ALA A 50 13.58 -22.86 -3.41
CA ALA A 50 13.41 -23.95 -4.37
C ALA A 50 13.57 -23.48 -5.83
N LEU A 51 13.16 -22.26 -6.15
CA LEU A 51 13.27 -21.73 -7.52
C LEU A 51 14.71 -21.37 -7.92
N VAL A 52 15.60 -21.13 -6.95
CA VAL A 52 16.99 -20.76 -7.24
C VAL A 52 17.70 -21.88 -8.00
N GLU A 53 17.43 -23.14 -7.66
CA GLU A 53 18.06 -24.30 -8.30
C GLU A 53 17.72 -24.39 -9.78
N THR A 54 16.43 -24.18 -10.11
CA THR A 54 15.97 -24.14 -11.49
C THR A 54 16.62 -22.99 -12.25
N LEU A 55 16.74 -21.81 -11.61
CA LEU A 55 17.40 -20.67 -12.24
C LEU A 55 18.89 -20.92 -12.53
N VAL A 56 19.61 -21.54 -11.60
CA VAL A 56 21.03 -21.88 -11.78
C VAL A 56 21.20 -22.93 -12.88
N ALA A 57 20.29 -23.91 -12.98
CA ALA A 57 20.33 -24.90 -14.05
C ALA A 57 20.19 -24.25 -15.44
N GLU A 58 19.27 -23.31 -15.59
CA GLU A 58 19.00 -22.62 -16.86
C GLU A 58 20.08 -21.59 -17.23
N MET A 59 20.57 -20.80 -16.26
CA MET A 59 21.41 -19.62 -16.52
C MET A 59 22.85 -19.75 -16.04
N GLY A 60 23.17 -20.75 -15.23
CA GLY A 60 24.49 -20.90 -14.59
C GLY A 60 25.64 -21.22 -15.55
N ALA A 61 25.35 -21.67 -16.78
CA ALA A 61 26.37 -21.85 -17.82
C ALA A 61 26.89 -20.52 -18.36
N VAL A 62 26.02 -19.50 -18.46
CA VAL A 62 26.37 -18.16 -18.95
C VAL A 62 26.90 -17.28 -17.81
N PHE A 63 26.37 -17.47 -16.60
CA PHE A 63 26.71 -16.68 -15.41
C PHE A 63 27.29 -17.59 -14.32
N PRO A 64 28.59 -17.90 -14.36
CA PRO A 64 29.24 -18.78 -13.38
C PRO A 64 29.20 -18.21 -11.96
N GLU A 65 29.13 -16.88 -11.80
CA GLU A 65 29.00 -16.19 -10.51
C GLU A 65 27.72 -16.60 -9.78
N LEU A 66 26.62 -16.76 -10.54
CA LEU A 66 25.33 -17.20 -10.00
C LEU A 66 25.41 -18.63 -9.45
N LYS A 67 26.13 -19.52 -10.15
CA LYS A 67 26.37 -20.89 -9.69
C LYS A 67 27.28 -20.93 -8.46
N ASN A 68 28.36 -20.16 -8.47
CA ASN A 68 29.32 -20.10 -7.36
C ASN A 68 28.71 -19.54 -6.07
N ARG A 69 27.72 -18.66 -6.18
CA ARG A 69 27.03 -18.03 -5.04
C ARG A 69 25.62 -18.55 -4.82
N GLN A 70 25.26 -19.69 -5.41
CA GLN A 70 23.93 -20.28 -5.31
C GLN A 70 23.44 -20.40 -3.86
N ASP A 71 24.28 -20.89 -2.96
CA ASP A 71 23.90 -21.10 -1.56
C ASP A 71 23.64 -19.78 -0.82
N VAL A 72 24.44 -18.75 -1.10
CA VAL A 72 24.25 -17.40 -0.55
C VAL A 72 22.93 -16.81 -1.05
N VAL A 73 22.66 -16.95 -2.35
CA VAL A 73 21.41 -16.48 -2.97
C VAL A 73 20.21 -17.19 -2.34
N ARG A 74 20.26 -18.53 -2.25
CA ARG A 74 19.20 -19.36 -1.66
C ARG A 74 18.91 -18.93 -0.21
N GLN A 75 19.94 -18.91 0.65
CA GLN A 75 19.78 -18.59 2.06
C GLN A 75 19.26 -17.17 2.28
N THR A 76 19.73 -16.20 1.49
CA THR A 76 19.28 -14.81 1.58
C THR A 76 17.80 -14.68 1.26
N LEU A 77 17.35 -15.33 0.18
CA LEU A 77 15.97 -15.29 -0.25
C LEU A 77 15.04 -15.99 0.76
N GLU A 78 15.45 -17.14 1.29
CA GLU A 78 14.69 -17.87 2.32
C GLU A 78 14.54 -17.05 3.61
N ASN A 79 15.63 -16.43 4.08
CA ASN A 79 15.62 -15.62 5.30
C ASN A 79 14.73 -14.39 5.15
N GLU A 80 14.85 -13.67 4.03
CA GLU A 80 14.02 -12.49 3.76
C GLU A 80 12.55 -12.86 3.53
N GLU A 81 12.27 -13.97 2.85
CA GLU A 81 10.92 -14.50 2.68
C GLU A 81 10.29 -14.85 4.04
N ALA A 82 10.99 -15.59 4.89
CA ALA A 82 10.51 -15.97 6.22
C ALA A 82 10.24 -14.74 7.11
N SER A 83 11.19 -13.81 7.18
CA SER A 83 11.07 -12.57 7.94
C SER A 83 9.89 -11.71 7.47
N PHE A 84 9.69 -11.63 6.16
CA PHE A 84 8.57 -10.87 5.60
C PHE A 84 7.22 -11.57 5.81
N ASN A 85 7.16 -12.90 5.66
CA ASN A 85 5.95 -13.68 5.93
C ASN A 85 5.50 -13.50 7.37
N GLN A 86 6.40 -13.58 8.35
CA GLN A 86 6.08 -13.33 9.75
C GLN A 86 5.52 -11.93 9.97
N THR A 87 6.08 -10.93 9.27
CA THR A 87 5.60 -9.54 9.35
C THR A 87 4.22 -9.37 8.72
N LEU A 88 3.96 -10.02 7.59
CA LEU A 88 2.65 -10.03 6.94
C LEU A 88 1.60 -10.68 7.82
N ASP A 89 1.88 -11.83 8.42
CA ASP A 89 0.92 -12.55 9.25
C ASP A 89 0.54 -11.71 10.50
N ARG A 90 1.51 -11.04 11.14
CA ARG A 90 1.23 -10.07 12.21
C ARG A 90 0.40 -8.88 11.72
N GLY A 91 0.72 -8.35 10.54
CA GLY A 91 0.01 -7.23 9.95
C GLY A 91 -1.45 -7.57 9.62
N LEU A 92 -1.69 -8.76 9.08
CA LEU A 92 -3.02 -9.24 8.74
C LEU A 92 -3.86 -9.49 10.00
N LYS A 93 -3.28 -10.11 11.03
CA LYS A 93 -3.96 -10.31 12.31
C LYS A 93 -4.41 -8.97 12.93
N ARG A 94 -3.53 -7.97 12.98
CA ARG A 94 -3.87 -6.63 13.49
C ARG A 94 -4.96 -5.96 12.66
N PHE A 95 -4.93 -6.17 11.35
CA PHE A 95 -5.96 -5.66 10.45
C PHE A 95 -7.32 -6.32 10.72
N GLU A 96 -7.35 -7.64 10.87
CA GLU A 96 -8.57 -8.39 11.21
C GLU A 96 -9.15 -7.96 12.56
N GLU A 97 -8.31 -7.81 13.59
CA GLU A 97 -8.71 -7.29 14.90
C GLU A 97 -9.35 -5.91 14.79
N ALA A 98 -8.71 -4.98 14.06
CA ALA A 98 -9.25 -3.64 13.83
C ALA A 98 -10.58 -3.66 13.05
N CYS A 99 -10.73 -4.55 12.07
CA CYS A 99 -11.99 -4.71 11.34
C CYS A 99 -13.13 -5.19 12.25
N VAL A 100 -12.86 -6.12 13.16
CA VAL A 100 -13.84 -6.62 14.12
C VAL A 100 -14.27 -5.51 15.10
N ASP A 101 -13.31 -4.71 15.58
CA ASP A 101 -13.60 -3.60 16.49
C ASP A 101 -14.40 -2.49 15.81
N LEU A 102 -14.13 -2.21 14.53
CA LEU A 102 -14.94 -1.29 13.72
C LEU A 102 -16.37 -1.81 13.53
N GLN A 103 -16.56 -3.11 13.29
CA GLN A 103 -17.91 -3.71 13.18
C GLN A 103 -18.67 -3.63 14.51
N ARG A 104 -17.98 -3.85 15.64
CA ARG A 104 -18.56 -3.70 16.99
C ARG A 104 -18.93 -2.25 17.31
N GLY A 105 -18.09 -1.29 16.90
CA GLY A 105 -18.37 0.14 17.03
C GLY A 105 -19.50 0.62 16.10
N ALA A 106 -19.61 0.05 14.89
CA ALA A 106 -20.68 0.36 13.94
C ALA A 106 -22.07 -0.08 14.43
N HIS A 107 -22.16 -1.04 15.35
CA HIS A 107 -23.44 -1.38 16.00
C HIS A 107 -23.95 -0.31 16.99
N ALA A 108 -23.12 0.66 17.40
CA ALA A 108 -23.55 1.82 18.18
C ALA A 108 -23.93 3.04 17.30
N SER A 109 -23.77 2.95 15.97
CA SER A 109 -24.07 4.03 15.03
C SER A 109 -24.65 3.43 13.76
N SER A 110 -25.92 3.02 13.84
CA SER A 110 -26.69 2.61 12.67
C SER A 110 -26.91 3.80 11.74
N VAL A 111 -25.99 3.99 10.80
CA VAL A 111 -26.31 4.60 9.51
C VAL A 111 -26.00 3.55 8.47
N GLN A 112 -27.08 2.99 7.91
CA GLN A 112 -27.01 2.07 6.78
C GLN A 112 -26.32 2.77 5.62
N ASN A 113 -25.13 2.29 5.23
CA ASN A 113 -24.64 2.50 3.88
C ASN A 113 -23.94 1.22 3.41
N SER A 114 -24.61 0.50 2.52
CA SER A 114 -24.12 -0.66 1.80
C SER A 114 -23.01 -0.24 0.85
N ALA A 115 -21.75 -0.47 1.24
CA ALA A 115 -20.62 -0.32 0.32
C ALA A 115 -20.26 -1.70 -0.25
N SER A 116 -20.74 -1.98 -1.47
CA SER A 116 -20.29 -3.10 -2.27
C SER A 116 -18.86 -2.85 -2.76
N CYS A 117 -17.93 -3.75 -2.41
CA CYS A 117 -16.63 -3.85 -3.03
C CYS A 117 -16.79 -4.51 -4.41
N GLY A 118 -16.54 -3.78 -5.50
CA GLY A 118 -16.56 -4.33 -6.85
C GLY A 118 -16.62 -3.25 -7.92
N ILE A 119 -15.75 -3.34 -8.92
CA ILE A 119 -15.39 -2.29 -9.89
C ILE A 119 -16.46 -2.07 -10.98
N SER A 120 -16.62 -0.82 -11.43
CA SER A 120 -16.66 -0.44 -12.87
C SER A 120 -16.29 1.05 -13.06
N PRO A 121 -15.27 1.41 -13.87
CA PRO A 121 -14.77 2.80 -13.96
C PRO A 121 -15.51 3.73 -14.93
N ASP A 122 -16.58 3.31 -15.60
CA ASP A 122 -17.12 4.04 -16.77
C ASP A 122 -18.46 4.73 -16.54
N VAL A 123 -18.83 5.05 -15.30
CA VAL A 123 -19.82 6.12 -15.09
C VAL A 123 -19.06 7.43 -15.02
N ILE A 124 -18.75 8.00 -16.18
CA ILE A 124 -18.53 9.44 -16.28
C ILE A 124 -19.83 10.06 -15.80
N ALA A 125 -19.89 10.44 -14.53
CA ALA A 125 -21.00 11.21 -14.01
C ALA A 125 -21.02 12.53 -14.79
N GLU A 126 -21.94 12.64 -15.75
CA GLU A 126 -22.20 13.87 -16.47
C GLU A 126 -22.42 14.98 -15.43
N GLY A 127 -21.53 15.98 -15.45
CA GLY A 127 -21.53 17.08 -14.47
C GLY A 127 -20.38 17.09 -13.46
N ALA A 128 -19.43 16.15 -13.49
CA ALA A 128 -18.23 16.20 -12.65
C ALA A 128 -17.36 17.43 -12.99
N LEU A 129 -17.48 18.50 -12.19
CA LEU A 129 -16.63 19.68 -12.28
C LEU A 129 -15.25 19.38 -11.70
N TYR A 130 -14.24 19.40 -12.57
CA TYR A 130 -12.85 19.21 -12.20
C TYR A 130 -12.29 20.51 -11.63
N SER A 131 -12.03 20.56 -10.34
CA SER A 131 -11.29 21.68 -9.73
C SER A 131 -9.80 21.33 -9.67
N LYS A 132 -8.96 22.22 -10.19
CA LYS A 132 -7.50 22.18 -10.05
C LYS A 132 -7.08 23.28 -9.07
N ARG A 133 -6.50 22.90 -7.93
CA ARG A 133 -5.59 23.79 -7.19
C ARG A 133 -4.15 23.39 -7.52
N ASP A 134 -3.16 24.15 -7.07
CA ASP A 134 -1.71 23.92 -7.25
C ASP A 134 -1.16 22.59 -6.69
N LEU A 135 -2.01 21.59 -6.50
CA LEU A 135 -1.63 20.20 -6.27
C LEU A 135 -1.65 19.44 -7.60
N PRO A 136 -0.75 18.47 -7.81
CA PRO A 136 -0.60 17.75 -9.09
C PRO A 136 -1.78 16.83 -9.47
N HIS A 137 -2.91 16.86 -8.75
CA HIS A 137 -4.03 15.93 -8.95
C HIS A 137 -5.34 16.69 -9.18
N PHE A 138 -6.13 16.23 -10.16
CA PHE A 138 -7.51 16.67 -10.35
C PHE A 138 -8.36 16.21 -9.17
N GLU A 139 -9.07 17.11 -8.50
CA GLU A 139 -10.04 16.77 -7.45
C GLU A 139 -11.34 16.33 -8.14
N ARG A 140 -11.57 15.02 -8.16
CA ARG A 140 -12.82 14.40 -8.60
C ARG A 140 -13.66 14.21 -7.33
N PRO A 141 -14.85 14.82 -7.23
CA PRO A 141 -15.80 14.49 -6.19
C PRO A 141 -15.98 12.96 -6.14
N TRP A 142 -15.94 12.37 -4.95
CA TRP A 142 -16.08 10.92 -4.73
C TRP A 142 -14.92 10.04 -5.24
N GLY A 143 -13.86 10.62 -5.78
CA GLY A 143 -12.65 9.86 -6.12
C GLY A 143 -11.96 9.32 -4.86
N LYS A 144 -11.43 8.09 -4.91
CA LYS A 144 -10.63 7.53 -3.82
C LYS A 144 -9.16 7.92 -4.03
N TYR A 145 -8.59 8.66 -3.07
CA TYR A 145 -7.21 9.14 -3.13
C TYR A 145 -6.37 8.49 -2.04
N PHE A 146 -5.28 7.86 -2.46
CA PHE A 146 -4.21 7.45 -1.56
C PHE A 146 -3.13 8.52 -1.57
N ILE A 147 -2.97 9.22 -0.46
CA ILE A 147 -2.05 10.34 -0.28
C ILE A 147 -0.95 9.91 0.68
N THR A 148 0.29 10.22 0.34
CA THR A 148 1.45 10.01 1.21
C THR A 148 2.22 11.32 1.31
N PHE A 149 2.56 11.71 2.53
CA PHE A 149 3.52 12.79 2.77
C PHE A 149 4.55 12.35 3.80
N ALA A 150 5.77 12.84 3.64
CA ALA A 150 6.90 12.54 4.51
C ALA A 150 7.39 13.81 5.18
N THR A 151 8.05 13.66 6.33
CA THR A 151 8.80 14.75 6.95
C THR A 151 9.97 15.13 6.06
N GLN A 152 10.38 16.39 6.14
CA GLN A 152 11.58 16.84 5.46
C GLN A 152 12.79 16.08 6.02
N ASP A 153 13.64 15.58 5.12
CA ASP A 153 14.83 14.79 5.43
C ASP A 153 14.59 13.53 6.29
N HIS A 154 13.37 12.95 6.23
CA HIS A 154 12.99 11.76 6.99
C HIS A 154 13.16 11.90 8.51
N LEU A 155 12.95 13.11 9.04
CA LEU A 155 13.00 13.35 10.48
C LEU A 155 11.96 12.50 11.21
N GLU A 156 12.40 11.74 12.21
CA GLU A 156 11.53 10.89 13.01
C GLU A 156 10.70 11.70 14.00
N LEU A 157 9.38 11.55 13.90
CA LEU A 157 8.38 12.13 14.77
C LEU A 157 8.32 11.37 16.09
N SER A 158 8.32 12.12 17.19
CA SER A 158 7.97 11.58 18.51
C SER A 158 6.55 11.04 18.53
N GLU A 159 6.23 10.17 19.50
CA GLU A 159 4.88 9.61 19.64
C GLU A 159 3.79 10.70 19.77
N ASN A 160 4.05 11.74 20.56
CA ASN A 160 3.14 12.89 20.68
C ASN A 160 2.99 13.64 19.35
N SER A 161 4.09 13.84 18.63
CA SER A 161 4.04 14.49 17.30
C SER A 161 3.22 13.66 16.30
N ARG A 162 3.34 12.32 16.33
CA ARG A 162 2.54 11.43 15.49
C ARG A 162 1.05 11.51 15.83
N GLN A 163 0.71 11.60 17.11
CA GLN A 163 -0.69 11.78 17.53
C GLN A 163 -1.25 13.11 17.03
N ILE A 164 -0.50 14.21 17.14
CA ILE A 164 -0.93 15.52 16.60
C ILE A 164 -1.17 15.45 15.10
N VAL A 165 -0.31 14.77 14.34
CA VAL A 165 -0.51 14.56 12.90
C VAL A 165 -1.80 13.76 12.64
N LEU A 166 -2.04 12.69 13.41
CA LEU A 166 -3.25 11.89 13.28
C LEU A 166 -4.52 12.70 13.60
N ASP A 167 -4.49 13.50 14.66
CA ASP A 167 -5.61 14.37 15.07
C ASP A 167 -5.89 15.42 14.00
N ALA A 168 -4.84 16.00 13.41
CA ALA A 168 -4.98 16.96 12.30
C ALA A 168 -5.59 16.31 11.05
N ILE A 169 -5.24 15.06 10.75
CA ILE A 169 -5.85 14.28 9.66
C ILE A 169 -7.32 13.99 9.96
N HIS A 170 -7.66 13.66 11.19
CA HIS A 170 -9.04 13.41 11.63
C HIS A 170 -9.89 14.69 11.65
N HIS A 171 -9.31 15.85 11.94
CA HIS A 171 -10.02 17.11 12.06
C HIS A 171 -10.89 17.46 10.84
N PHE A 172 -10.42 17.12 9.63
CA PHE A 172 -11.14 17.41 8.38
C PHE A 172 -12.08 16.28 7.91
N HIS A 173 -12.18 15.18 8.67
CA HIS A 173 -13.12 14.10 8.39
C HIS A 173 -14.57 14.62 8.42
N GLY A 174 -15.33 14.32 7.38
CA GLY A 174 -16.74 14.74 7.26
C GLY A 174 -16.95 16.21 6.86
N SER A 175 -15.89 17.03 6.84
CA SER A 175 -15.98 18.44 6.42
C SER A 175 -15.35 18.69 5.05
N ARG A 176 -14.10 18.23 4.83
CA ARG A 176 -13.40 18.36 3.53
C ARG A 176 -13.30 17.06 2.78
N TYR A 177 -13.19 15.95 3.51
CA TYR A 177 -13.11 14.61 2.94
C TYR A 177 -13.70 13.59 3.90
N ILE A 178 -14.13 12.46 3.36
CA ILE A 178 -14.35 11.24 4.13
C ILE A 178 -12.99 10.55 4.25
N LEU A 179 -12.63 10.21 5.48
CA LEU A 179 -11.40 9.49 5.80
C LEU A 179 -11.73 8.02 5.90
N SER A 180 -11.15 7.19 5.04
CA SER A 180 -11.32 5.74 5.09
C SER A 180 -10.25 5.08 5.95
N ALA A 181 -9.01 5.56 5.88
CA ALA A 181 -7.89 5.06 6.69
C ALA A 181 -6.78 6.11 6.81
N ALA A 182 -6.12 6.16 7.96
CA ALA A 182 -4.90 6.93 8.17
C ALA A 182 -3.89 6.10 8.98
N VAL A 183 -2.62 6.18 8.61
CA VAL A 183 -1.51 5.61 9.38
C VAL A 183 -0.39 6.65 9.44
N VAL A 184 0.08 6.95 10.65
CA VAL A 184 1.23 7.83 10.87
C VAL A 184 2.41 6.98 11.33
N MET A 185 3.40 6.86 10.46
CA MET A 185 4.69 6.22 10.69
C MET A 185 5.66 7.23 11.35
N PRO A 186 6.85 6.80 11.82
CA PRO A 186 7.83 7.73 12.39
C PRO A 186 8.18 8.91 11.48
N ASP A 187 8.38 8.72 10.18
CA ASP A 187 8.88 9.76 9.26
C ASP A 187 7.88 10.12 8.14
N HIS A 188 6.71 9.49 8.09
CA HIS A 188 5.72 9.74 7.04
C HIS A 188 4.31 9.35 7.47
N ALA A 189 3.31 9.82 6.74
CA ALA A 189 1.92 9.43 6.92
C ALA A 189 1.30 8.98 5.59
N HIS A 190 0.43 7.97 5.69
CA HIS A 190 -0.39 7.46 4.61
C HIS A 190 -1.86 7.69 4.92
N ILE A 191 -2.61 8.20 3.95
CA ILE A 191 -4.02 8.53 4.12
C ILE A 191 -4.81 8.06 2.90
N LEU A 192 -5.95 7.42 3.14
CA LEU A 192 -6.94 7.09 2.14
C LEU A 192 -8.19 7.94 2.38
N ILE A 193 -8.48 8.84 1.44
CA ILE A 193 -9.58 9.80 1.56
C ILE A 193 -10.46 9.84 0.31
N GLU A 194 -11.69 10.31 0.50
CA GLU A 194 -12.63 10.68 -0.56
C GLU A 194 -13.03 12.15 -0.37
N PRO A 195 -12.63 13.07 -1.27
CA PRO A 195 -12.95 14.48 -1.12
C PRO A 195 -14.46 14.70 -1.26
N GLN A 196 -14.99 15.53 -0.37
CA GLN A 196 -16.39 15.93 -0.41
C GLN A 196 -16.58 17.11 -1.38
N PRO A 197 -17.74 17.23 -2.03
CA PRO A 197 -18.08 18.40 -2.84
C PRO A 197 -17.97 19.65 -1.98
N LYS A 198 -17.27 20.68 -2.45
CA LYS A 198 -17.20 21.95 -1.72
C LYS A 198 -18.56 22.64 -1.82
N ALA A 199 -18.96 23.37 -0.77
CA ALA A 199 -20.24 24.10 -0.76
C ALA A 199 -20.42 25.05 -1.98
N TRP A 200 -19.32 25.55 -2.55
CA TRP A 200 -19.31 26.35 -3.78
C TRP A 200 -19.73 25.56 -5.03
N ASP A 201 -19.48 24.25 -5.08
CA ASP A 201 -19.92 23.37 -6.17
C ASP A 201 -21.42 23.02 -6.01
N ALA A 202 -21.93 22.97 -4.78
CA ALA A 202 -23.34 22.67 -4.48
C ALA A 202 -24.32 23.77 -4.95
N GLU A 203 -23.91 25.05 -4.93
CA GLU A 203 -24.72 26.15 -5.49
C GLU A 203 -24.82 26.08 -7.02
N LYS A 204 -23.78 25.62 -7.70
CA LYS A 204 -23.81 25.35 -9.15
C LYS A 204 -24.65 24.13 -9.50
N ILE A 205 -24.65 23.10 -8.66
CA ILE A 205 -25.50 21.91 -8.81
C ILE A 205 -26.99 22.25 -8.61
N ARG A 206 -27.31 23.18 -7.69
CA ARG A 206 -28.69 23.69 -7.51
C ARG A 206 -29.16 24.55 -8.68
N SER A 207 -28.29 25.35 -9.30
CA SER A 207 -28.66 26.20 -10.43
C SER A 207 -28.77 25.47 -11.78
N SER A 208 -28.22 24.25 -11.89
CA SER A 208 -28.33 23.39 -13.08
C SER A 208 -29.60 22.51 -13.12
N GLY A 209 -30.56 22.69 -12.20
CA GLY A 209 -31.90 22.08 -12.31
C GLY A 209 -31.96 20.56 -12.14
N HIS A 210 -31.13 19.96 -11.28
CA HIS A 210 -31.13 18.51 -11.01
C HIS A 210 -31.58 18.17 -9.59
N LEU A 211 -32.76 18.67 -9.21
CA LEU A 211 -33.54 18.17 -8.08
C LEU A 211 -35.03 18.19 -8.46
N GLU A 212 -35.52 17.11 -9.06
CA GLU A 212 -36.89 16.66 -8.83
C GLU A 212 -36.85 15.25 -8.25
N MET A 213 -37.30 15.19 -6.98
CA MET A 213 -37.61 14.07 -6.08
C MET A 213 -36.55 13.01 -5.78
#